data_AF-A0A235FE35-F1
#
_entry.id   AF-A0A235FE35-F1
#
_cell.length_a   1.000
_cell.length_b   1.000
_cell.length_c   1.000
_cell.angle_alpha   90.00
_cell.angle_beta   90.00
_cell.angle_gamma   90.00
#
_symmetry.space_group_name_H-M   'P 1'
#
loop_
_entity.id
_entity.type
_entity.pdbx_description
1 polymer ?
#
loop_
_entity_poly.entity_id
_entity_poly.type
_entity_poly.pdbx_seq_one_letter_code
_entity_poly.pdbx_strand_id
1 'polypeptide(L)'
;MLDVQREIILASMLRTPLTEENAPLDFFVAYDSTHTPHLLLPTAKGLLHEGALFTIPFEAKQENAYAFSLSSVIQPRRLDDFLLFHDQLEFFFGPDHNMLARFLKSDAYISYVSWTQSMLQELIKMALEKWHQSEDETEKKKCKEQLTMLLNE
;
A
#
# COMPACT_ATOMS: atom_id res chain seq x y z
N MET A 1 9.03 4.51 19.52
CA MET A 1 7.56 4.70 19.38
C MET A 1 7.16 4.66 17.91
N LEU A 2 7.86 5.37 17.02
CA LEU A 2 7.66 5.27 15.56
C LEU A 2 7.85 3.85 15.02
N ASP A 3 8.85 3.09 15.49
CA ASP A 3 9.06 1.71 15.01
C ASP A 3 7.86 0.80 15.31
N VAL A 4 7.24 0.95 16.49
CA VAL A 4 6.01 0.20 16.83
C VAL A 4 4.86 0.59 15.91
N GLN A 5 4.71 1.88 15.58
CA GLN A 5 3.69 2.33 14.63
C GLN A 5 3.95 1.79 13.22
N ARG A 6 5.21 1.73 12.77
CA ARG A 6 5.58 1.12 11.49
C ARG A 6 5.22 -0.35 11.45
N GLU A 7 5.52 -1.10 12.51
CA GLU A 7 5.15 -2.52 12.60
C GLU A 7 3.63 -2.74 12.54
N ILE A 8 2.86 -1.92 13.26
CA ILE A 8 1.39 -1.96 13.20
C ILE A 8 0.90 -1.68 11.77
N ILE A 9 1.43 -0.64 11.13
CA ILE A 9 1.07 -0.27 9.76
C ILE A 9 1.41 -1.40 8.80
N LEU A 10 2.61 -1.98 8.89
CA LEU A 10 3.01 -3.09 8.03
C LEU A 10 2.10 -4.30 8.25
N ALA A 11 1.78 -4.63 9.50
CA ALA A 11 0.88 -5.74 9.81
C ALA A 11 -0.54 -5.53 9.24
N SER A 12 -1.03 -4.30 9.23
CA SER A 12 -2.36 -3.95 8.69
C SER A 12 -2.39 -3.78 7.17
N MET A 13 -1.32 -3.24 6.58
CA MET A 13 -1.26 -2.81 5.18
C MET A 13 -0.57 -3.80 4.25
N LEU A 14 0.27 -4.71 4.74
CA LEU A 14 0.88 -5.75 3.91
C LEU A 14 -0.10 -6.88 3.62
N ARG A 15 -1.10 -6.56 2.79
CA ARG A 15 -2.14 -7.47 2.32
C ARG A 15 -2.55 -7.09 0.91
N THR A 16 -3.17 -8.03 0.19
CA THR A 16 -3.74 -7.75 -1.12
C THR A 16 -4.87 -6.73 -0.99
N PRO A 17 -4.87 -5.63 -1.77
CA PRO A 17 -5.97 -4.67 -1.76
C PRO A 17 -7.23 -5.31 -2.34
N LEU A 18 -8.38 -4.95 -1.77
CA LEU A 18 -9.69 -5.48 -2.15
C LEU A 18 -10.54 -4.37 -2.76
N THR A 19 -11.44 -4.74 -3.68
CA THR A 19 -12.40 -3.78 -4.26
C THR A 19 -13.41 -3.29 -3.21
N GLU A 20 -13.75 -4.16 -2.26
CA GLU A 20 -14.64 -3.86 -1.14
C GLU A 20 -13.83 -3.79 0.16
N GLU A 21 -13.21 -2.64 0.40
CA GLU A 21 -12.51 -2.38 1.67
C GLU A 21 -13.49 -2.09 2.80
N ASN A 22 -13.23 -2.64 3.99
CA ASN A 22 -13.95 -2.26 5.21
C ASN A 22 -13.43 -0.91 5.73
N ALA A 23 -13.85 0.20 5.11
CA ALA A 23 -13.52 1.53 5.60
C ALA A 23 -14.20 1.80 6.97
N PRO A 24 -13.59 2.54 7.92
CA PRO A 24 -12.31 3.29 7.85
C PRO A 24 -11.16 2.72 8.72
N LEU A 25 -11.34 1.56 9.37
CA LEU A 25 -10.45 1.15 10.48
C LEU A 25 -9.04 0.74 10.05
N ASP A 26 -8.83 0.42 8.77
CA ASP A 26 -7.59 -0.19 8.30
C ASP A 26 -6.71 0.76 7.47
N PHE A 27 -6.98 2.08 7.49
CA PHE A 27 -6.22 3.07 6.74
C PHE A 27 -5.39 3.98 7.64
N PHE A 28 -4.24 4.45 7.11
CA PHE A 28 -3.33 5.35 7.81
C PHE A 28 -2.90 6.49 6.90
N VAL A 29 -2.62 7.65 7.50
CA VAL A 29 -1.98 8.78 6.84
C VAL A 29 -0.57 8.95 7.41
N ALA A 30 0.42 9.09 6.53
CA ALA A 30 1.80 9.31 6.91
C ALA A 30 2.28 10.69 6.44
N TYR A 31 3.14 11.34 7.22
CA TYR A 31 3.79 12.59 6.82
C TYR A 31 5.24 12.34 6.44
N ASP A 32 5.64 12.82 5.27
CA ASP A 32 7.04 12.75 4.85
C ASP A 32 7.89 13.87 5.47
N SER A 33 9.17 13.89 5.11
CA SER A 33 10.13 14.90 5.57
C SER A 33 9.81 16.33 5.12
N THR A 34 8.92 16.50 4.14
CA THR A 34 8.43 17.80 3.66
C THR A 34 7.11 18.21 4.31
N HIS A 35 6.61 17.42 5.27
CA HIS A 35 5.29 17.57 5.87
C HIS A 35 4.13 17.43 4.87
N THR A 36 4.35 16.74 3.76
CA THR A 36 3.26 16.37 2.86
C THR A 36 2.56 15.13 3.44
N PRO A 37 1.23 15.14 3.63
CA PRO A 37 0.50 13.94 4.04
C PRO A 37 0.37 12.97 2.87
N HIS A 38 0.39 11.67 3.15
CA HIS A 38 0.20 10.59 2.20
C HIS A 38 -0.79 9.58 2.76
N LEU A 39 -1.79 9.19 1.98
CA LEU A 39 -2.63 8.04 2.29
C LEU A 39 -1.83 6.78 1.99
N LEU A 40 -1.67 5.91 3.00
CA LEU A 40 -1.05 4.60 2.82
C LEU A 40 -2.07 3.63 2.24
N LEU A 41 -1.67 2.85 1.25
CA LEU A 41 -2.52 1.86 0.58
C LEU A 41 -2.13 0.43 0.96
N PRO A 42 -3.11 -0.48 1.07
CA PRO A 42 -2.82 -1.90 1.19
C PRO A 42 -1.97 -2.36 0.00
N THR A 43 -0.84 -2.99 0.29
CA THR A 43 0.16 -3.41 -0.69
C THR A 43 0.46 -4.88 -0.49
N ALA A 44 0.29 -5.67 -1.55
CA ALA A 44 0.50 -7.10 -1.45
C ALA A 44 1.96 -7.44 -1.13
N LYS A 45 2.14 -8.44 -0.26
CA LYS A 45 3.46 -8.94 0.14
C LYS A 45 4.26 -9.35 -1.11
N GLY A 46 5.55 -8.98 -1.12
CA GLY A 46 6.45 -9.33 -2.21
C GLY A 46 6.34 -8.49 -3.48
N LEU A 47 5.38 -7.54 -3.55
CA LEU A 47 5.25 -6.64 -4.70
C LEU A 47 6.22 -5.46 -4.65
N LEU A 48 6.57 -5.01 -3.43
CA LEU A 48 7.61 -4.02 -3.17
C LEU A 48 8.68 -4.60 -2.25
N HIS A 49 9.81 -3.88 -2.11
CA HIS A 49 10.83 -4.19 -1.13
C HIS A 49 10.30 -4.11 0.31
N GLU A 50 10.94 -4.82 1.22
CA GLU A 50 10.57 -4.84 2.64
C GLU A 50 10.49 -3.42 3.22
N GLY A 51 9.43 -3.15 3.99
CA GLY A 51 9.17 -1.85 4.59
C GLY A 51 8.63 -0.78 3.62
N ALA A 52 8.32 -1.12 2.36
CA ALA A 52 7.71 -0.21 1.40
C ALA A 52 6.24 -0.52 1.13
N LEU A 53 5.44 0.54 0.93
CA LEU A 53 4.03 0.49 0.60
C LEU A 53 3.72 1.46 -0.56
N PHE A 54 2.64 1.22 -1.29
CA PHE A 54 2.06 2.23 -2.16
C PHE A 54 1.36 3.31 -1.35
N THR A 55 1.44 4.52 -1.87
CA THR A 55 0.93 5.72 -1.20
C THR A 55 0.34 6.69 -2.22
N ILE A 56 -0.56 7.55 -1.77
CA ILE A 56 -1.09 8.66 -2.55
C ILE A 56 -0.84 9.96 -1.78
N PRO A 57 -0.10 10.92 -2.35
CA PRO A 57 0.10 12.21 -1.70
C PRO A 57 -1.21 13.01 -1.67
N PHE A 58 -1.37 13.78 -0.60
CA PHE A 58 -2.36 14.83 -0.54
C PHE A 58 -1.80 16.11 -1.15
N GLU A 59 -2.58 16.73 -2.03
CA GLU A 59 -2.25 18.00 -2.67
C GLU A 59 -3.01 19.12 -1.96
N ALA A 60 -2.27 20.07 -1.40
CA ALA A 60 -2.87 21.28 -0.82
C ALA A 60 -3.45 22.15 -1.94
N LYS A 61 -4.67 22.66 -1.75
CA LYS A 61 -5.27 23.60 -2.70
C LYS A 61 -4.54 24.94 -2.62
N GLN A 62 -4.27 25.54 -3.79
CA GLN A 62 -3.51 26.80 -3.90
C GLN A 62 -4.07 27.94 -3.03
N GLU A 63 -5.39 27.96 -2.83
CA GLU A 63 -6.09 29.04 -2.12
C GLU A 63 -6.32 28.74 -0.63
N ASN A 64 -6.06 27.51 -0.17
CA ASN A 64 -6.25 27.12 1.23
C ASN A 64 -5.33 25.95 1.61
N ALA A 65 -4.30 26.26 2.40
CA ALA A 65 -3.31 25.30 2.87
C ALA A 65 -3.87 24.18 3.78
N TYR A 66 -5.10 24.35 4.29
CA TYR A 66 -5.79 23.35 5.10
C TYR A 66 -6.81 22.53 4.31
N ALA A 67 -7.01 22.85 3.02
CA ALA A 67 -7.87 22.09 2.14
C ALA A 67 -7.02 21.21 1.23
N PHE A 68 -7.18 19.90 1.35
CA PHE A 68 -6.44 18.92 0.56
C PHE A 68 -7.35 18.23 -0.46
N SER A 69 -6.74 17.76 -1.55
CA SER A 69 -7.29 16.73 -2.43
C SER A 69 -6.35 15.53 -2.45
N LEU A 70 -6.90 14.33 -2.56
CA LEU A 70 -6.10 13.15 -2.90
C LEU A 70 -5.59 13.30 -4.33
N SER A 71 -4.28 13.13 -4.53
CA SER A 71 -3.70 13.03 -5.86
C SER A 71 -4.23 11.81 -6.60
N SER A 72 -4.08 11.79 -7.92
CA SER A 72 -4.29 10.58 -8.74
C SER A 72 -3.04 9.71 -8.86
N VAL A 73 -1.90 10.17 -8.33
CA VAL A 73 -0.62 9.48 -8.47
C VAL A 73 -0.40 8.51 -7.32
N ILE A 74 -0.37 7.21 -7.65
CA ILE A 74 0.03 6.14 -6.72
C ILE A 74 1.53 5.90 -6.88
N GLN A 75 2.26 5.95 -5.77
CA GLN A 75 3.72 5.81 -5.77
C GLN A 75 4.23 4.92 -4.62
N PRO A 76 5.28 4.11 -4.84
CA PRO A 76 5.91 3.34 -3.78
C PRO A 76 6.75 4.25 -2.88
N ARG A 77 6.66 4.07 -1.56
CA ARG A 77 7.44 4.80 -0.55
C ARG A 77 7.88 3.86 0.56
N ARG A 78 9.06 4.09 1.13
CA ARG A 78 9.51 3.36 2.33
C ARG A 78 8.92 4.00 3.57
N LEU A 79 8.52 3.19 4.53
CA LEU A 79 8.03 3.69 5.81
C LEU A 79 9.09 4.45 6.62
N ASP A 80 10.36 4.20 6.34
CA ASP A 80 11.49 4.94 6.91
C ASP A 80 11.53 6.41 6.45
N ASP A 81 10.93 6.72 5.30
CA ASP A 81 10.89 8.08 4.73
C ASP A 81 9.84 8.97 5.42
N PHE A 82 8.98 8.38 6.26
CA PHE A 82 7.94 9.09 6.99
C PHE A 82 8.36 9.39 8.42
N LEU A 83 8.00 10.60 8.85
CA LEU A 83 8.32 11.15 10.18
C LEU A 83 7.19 10.94 11.19
N LEU A 84 5.96 10.74 10.72
CA LEU A 84 4.77 10.65 11.56
C LEU A 84 3.68 9.84 10.87
N PHE A 85 2.90 9.13 11.68
CA PHE A 85 1.77 8.31 11.25
C PHE A 85 0.52 8.65 12.05
N HIS A 86 -0.62 8.67 11.38
CA HIS A 86 -1.94 8.93 11.94
C HIS A 86 -2.94 7.89 11.50
N ASP A 87 -3.78 7.49 12.45
CA ASP A 87 -4.98 6.66 12.29
C ASP A 87 -6.27 7.49 12.40
N GLN A 88 -6.18 8.77 12.79
CA GLN A 88 -7.30 9.72 12.81
C GLN A 88 -7.57 10.29 11.41
N LEU A 89 -8.41 9.58 10.67
CA LEU A 89 -8.70 9.84 9.26
C LEU A 89 -9.72 10.98 9.06
N GLU A 90 -10.53 11.32 10.07
CA GLU A 90 -11.59 12.33 9.98
C GLU A 90 -11.05 13.73 9.61
N PHE A 91 -9.83 14.06 10.05
CA PHE A 91 -9.17 15.32 9.72
C PHE A 91 -8.98 15.48 8.20
N PHE A 92 -8.64 14.39 7.51
CA PHE A 92 -8.30 14.41 6.08
C PHE A 92 -9.52 14.14 5.20
N PHE A 93 -10.42 13.27 5.66
CA PHE A 93 -11.51 12.77 4.83
C PHE A 93 -12.88 13.33 5.19
N GLY A 94 -12.93 14.20 6.20
CA GLY A 94 -14.16 14.79 6.72
C GLY A 94 -14.97 13.82 7.60
N PRO A 95 -16.15 14.25 8.05
CA PRO A 95 -17.04 13.40 8.84
C PRO A 95 -17.40 12.13 8.07
N ASP A 96 -17.52 11.02 8.79
CA ASP A 96 -17.84 9.69 8.28
C ASP A 96 -16.88 9.17 7.18
N HIS A 97 -15.69 9.75 7.05
CA HIS A 97 -14.70 9.39 6.04
C HIS A 97 -15.22 9.44 4.59
N ASN A 98 -16.16 10.36 4.32
CA ASN A 98 -16.86 10.45 3.04
C ASN A 98 -15.91 10.56 1.84
N MET A 99 -14.79 11.28 1.96
CA MET A 99 -13.81 11.39 0.88
C MET A 99 -13.07 10.07 0.63
N LEU A 100 -12.66 9.34 1.68
CA LEU A 100 -12.04 8.03 1.57
C LEU A 100 -13.02 7.02 0.95
N ALA A 101 -14.25 6.97 1.44
CA ALA A 101 -15.28 6.08 0.91
C ALA A 101 -15.59 6.33 -0.57
N ARG A 102 -15.53 7.59 -1.03
CA ARG A 102 -15.64 7.94 -2.46
C ARG A 102 -14.41 7.51 -3.26
N PHE A 103 -13.21 7.70 -2.71
CA PHE A 103 -11.97 7.27 -3.34
C PHE A 103 -11.93 5.75 -3.55
N LEU A 104 -12.30 4.96 -2.53
CA LEU A 104 -12.30 3.50 -2.61
C LEU A 104 -13.31 2.94 -3.63
N LYS A 105 -14.30 3.74 -4.04
CA LYS A 105 -15.26 3.42 -5.10
C LYS A 105 -14.90 4.02 -6.46
N SER A 106 -13.79 4.74 -6.55
CA SER A 106 -13.36 5.41 -7.78
C SER A 106 -12.67 4.44 -8.73
N ASP A 107 -12.72 4.76 -10.03
CA ASP A 107 -12.04 3.99 -11.07
C ASP A 107 -10.52 3.89 -10.81
N ALA A 108 -9.92 4.89 -10.17
CA ALA A 108 -8.51 4.89 -9.83
C ALA A 108 -8.16 3.78 -8.83
N TYR A 109 -8.94 3.64 -7.75
CA TYR A 109 -8.72 2.58 -6.76
C TYR A 109 -9.04 1.20 -7.32
N ILE A 110 -10.12 1.07 -8.09
CA ILE A 110 -10.47 -0.19 -8.75
C ILE A 110 -9.37 -0.63 -9.73
N SER A 111 -8.81 0.32 -10.50
CA SER A 111 -7.68 0.07 -11.39
C SER A 111 -6.43 -0.35 -10.62
N TYR A 112 -6.17 0.27 -9.46
CA TYR A 112 -5.07 -0.13 -8.57
C TYR A 112 -5.23 -1.56 -8.05
N VAL A 113 -6.42 -1.94 -7.58
CA VAL A 113 -6.73 -3.30 -7.13
C VAL A 113 -6.50 -4.30 -8.26
N SER A 114 -7.08 -4.04 -9.43
CA SER A 114 -6.95 -4.91 -10.60
C SER A 114 -5.50 -5.06 -11.07
N TRP A 115 -4.77 -3.95 -11.13
CA TRP A 115 -3.34 -3.94 -11.48
C TRP A 115 -2.52 -4.76 -10.47
N THR A 116 -2.76 -4.57 -9.17
CA THR A 116 -2.04 -5.31 -8.12
C THR A 116 -2.28 -6.81 -8.24
N GLN A 117 -3.53 -7.23 -8.48
CA GLN A 117 -3.87 -8.64 -8.67
C GLN A 117 -3.19 -9.23 -9.92
N SER A 118 -3.19 -8.50 -11.04
CA SER A 118 -2.50 -8.93 -12.27
C SER A 118 -0.99 -9.09 -12.04
N MET A 119 -0.36 -8.13 -11.36
CA MET A 119 1.07 -8.17 -11.04
C MET A 119 1.41 -9.36 -10.13
N LEU A 120 0.60 -9.63 -9.11
CA LEU A 120 0.79 -10.80 -8.25
C LEU A 120 0.75 -12.11 -9.04
N GLN A 121 -0.24 -12.27 -9.92
CA GLN A 121 -0.37 -13.47 -10.74
C GLN A 121 0.84 -13.66 -11.66
N GLU A 122 1.34 -12.58 -12.25
CA GLU A 122 2.56 -12.61 -13.07
C GLU A 122 3.78 -13.01 -12.26
N LEU A 123 4.00 -12.41 -11.10
CA LEU A 123 5.12 -12.73 -10.21
C LEU A 123 5.07 -14.19 -9.73
N ILE A 124 3.89 -14.69 -9.38
CA ILE A 124 3.68 -16.10 -8.99
C ILE A 124 4.04 -17.01 -10.17
N LYS A 125 3.53 -16.71 -11.37
CA LYS A 125 3.81 -17.49 -12.57
C LYS A 125 5.31 -17.51 -12.89
N MET A 126 5.97 -16.36 -12.86
CA MET A 126 7.42 -16.26 -13.09
C MET A 126 8.22 -17.07 -12.07
N ALA A 127 7.86 -17.00 -10.78
CA ALA A 127 8.53 -17.75 -9.73
C ALA A 127 8.31 -19.27 -9.87
N LEU A 128 7.12 -19.72 -10.28
CA LEU A 128 6.84 -21.13 -10.59
C LEU A 128 7.65 -21.61 -11.80
N GLU A 129 7.66 -20.86 -12.90
CA GLU A 129 8.43 -21.20 -14.09
C GLU A 129 9.92 -21.32 -13.78
N LYS A 130 10.47 -20.34 -13.04
CA LYS A 130 11.87 -20.36 -12.59
C LYS A 130 12.18 -21.54 -11.69
N TRP A 131 11.27 -21.88 -10.77
CA TRP A 131 11.41 -23.05 -9.91
C TRP A 131 11.46 -24.36 -10.70
N HIS A 132 10.59 -24.50 -11.71
CA HIS A 132 10.56 -25.69 -12.57
C HIS A 132 11.78 -25.83 -13.47
N GLN A 133 12.34 -24.71 -13.94
CA GLN A 133 13.50 -24.70 -14.85
C GLN A 133 14.85 -24.77 -14.13
N SER A 134 14.90 -24.44 -12.84
CA SER A 134 16.16 -24.45 -12.09
C SER A 134 16.59 -25.88 -11.74
N GLU A 135 17.85 -26.22 -12.02
CA GLU A 135 18.50 -27.43 -11.51
C GLU A 135 19.23 -27.19 -10.18
N ASP A 136 19.47 -25.91 -9.82
CA ASP A 136 20.08 -25.53 -8.54
C ASP A 136 19.03 -25.50 -7.42
N GLU A 137 19.29 -26.30 -6.38
CA GLU A 137 18.46 -26.39 -5.18
C GLU A 137 18.45 -25.09 -4.36
N THR A 138 19.52 -24.29 -4.42
CA THR A 138 19.55 -22.97 -3.76
C THR A 138 18.55 -22.02 -4.40
N GLU A 139 18.50 -22.02 -5.72
CA GLU A 139 17.59 -21.17 -6.48
C GLU A 139 16.15 -21.65 -6.37
N LYS A 140 15.91 -22.97 -6.35
CA LYS A 140 14.59 -23.53 -6.02
C LYS A 140 14.11 -23.10 -4.63
N LYS A 141 15.01 -23.10 -3.64
CA LYS A 141 14.69 -22.64 -2.29
C LYS A 141 14.24 -21.17 -2.28
N LYS A 142 14.98 -20.29 -2.97
CA LYS A 142 14.59 -18.87 -3.09
C LYS A 142 13.23 -18.70 -3.78
N CYS A 143 12.98 -19.43 -4.87
CA CYS A 143 11.68 -19.37 -5.55
C CYS A 143 10.56 -19.85 -4.63
N LYS A 144 10.79 -20.89 -3.83
CA LYS A 144 9.81 -21.37 -2.83
C LYS A 144 9.53 -20.34 -1.74
N GLU A 145 10.55 -19.66 -1.23
CA GLU A 145 10.41 -18.57 -0.26
C GLU A 145 9.60 -17.41 -0.86
N GLN A 146 9.91 -17.01 -2.09
CA GLN A 146 9.17 -15.97 -2.82
C GLN A 146 7.70 -16.37 -3.03
N LEU A 147 7.43 -17.60 -3.47
CA LEU A 147 6.07 -18.10 -3.64
C LEU A 147 5.29 -18.14 -2.33
N THR A 148 5.94 -18.54 -1.23
CA THR A 148 5.32 -18.55 0.10
C THR A 148 4.93 -17.14 0.54
N MET A 149 5.77 -16.13 0.24
CA MET A 149 5.46 -14.74 0.51
C MET A 149 4.31 -14.21 -0.36
N LEU A 150 4.30 -14.51 -1.67
CA LEU A 150 3.29 -14.04 -2.61
C LEU A 150 1.90 -14.69 -2.42
N LEU A 151 1.87 -15.92 -1.91
CA LEU A 151 0.64 -16.69 -1.70
C LEU A 151 0.05 -16.57 -0.29
N ASN A 152 0.81 -16.05 0.68
CA ASN A 152 0.31 -15.82 2.03
C ASN A 152 -0.54 -14.54 2.06
N GLU A 153 -1.86 -14.72 2.19
CA GLU A 153 -2.82 -13.67 2.55
C GLU A 153 -2.53 -13.15 3.96
#